data_AF-A0A8H7NMT7-F1
#
_entry.id   AF-A0A8H7NMT7-F1
#
_cell.length_a   1.000
_cell.length_b   1.000
_cell.length_c   1.000
_cell.angle_alpha   90.00
_cell.angle_beta   90.00
_cell.angle_gamma   90.00
#
_symmetry.space_group_name_H-M   'P 1'
#
loop_
_entity.id
_entity.type
_entity.pdbx_description
1 polymer ?
#
loop_
_entity_poly.entity_id
_entity_poly.type
_entity_poly.pdbx_seq_one_letter_code
_entity_poly.pdbx_strand_id
1 'polypeptide(L)'
;MESPPPARYYGVFGFCLLFESRKSIAWRLEDRLMAARGESLNYWRAPFTNLGGAGWHYPNATSHSDSSSRSSFDAPYGNQGTFEAHRPQHNTGYSMGPWWDSVIETAECRMGRKMQLIFPGFAGEFLDTGEIEIYMRDRGIYIPGNADYVKAQVDLDDFNGAVDIFAHNKPRDTGPRLISGPNTGPPLFRDGSAPGAPDTNSIFPYICPAIPTQRPPPPPPSRKMTVDIDVTVLAEEICSHAVCLGRTPAIRPEDLDKALDKAMFNRIPTYNPFMPFPQMR
;
A
#
# COMPACT_ATOMS: atom_id res chain seq x y z
N MET A 1 -25.19 7.84 -20.55
CA MET A 1 -26.21 8.29 -19.57
C MET A 1 -26.34 9.79 -19.66
N GLU A 2 -27.51 10.30 -20.06
CA GLU A 2 -27.81 11.72 -19.98
C GLU A 2 -28.04 12.08 -18.51
N SER A 3 -27.04 12.71 -17.89
CA SER A 3 -27.00 13.22 -16.51
C SER A 3 -27.32 12.20 -15.38
N PRO A 4 -26.32 11.69 -14.65
CA PRO A 4 -26.57 10.85 -13.48
C PRO A 4 -27.38 11.59 -12.42
N PRO A 5 -28.11 10.86 -11.54
CA PRO A 5 -28.81 11.45 -10.41
C PRO A 5 -27.88 12.36 -9.59
N PRO A 6 -28.30 13.59 -9.22
CA PRO A 6 -27.44 14.54 -8.52
C PRO A 6 -26.78 13.95 -7.27
N ALA A 7 -27.53 13.18 -6.48
CA ALA A 7 -27.01 12.53 -5.28
C ALA A 7 -25.81 11.59 -5.56
N ARG A 8 -25.84 10.81 -6.65
CA ARG A 8 -24.71 9.96 -7.03
C ARG A 8 -23.50 10.79 -7.44
N TYR A 9 -23.75 11.86 -8.19
CA TYR A 9 -22.69 12.76 -8.62
C TYR A 9 -22.02 13.47 -7.45
N TYR A 10 -22.79 13.99 -6.49
CA TYR A 10 -22.26 14.58 -5.25
C TYR A 10 -21.56 13.57 -4.35
N GLY A 11 -22.02 12.32 -4.31
CA GLY A 11 -21.37 11.25 -3.54
C GLY A 11 -19.95 10.96 -4.02
N VAL A 12 -19.71 10.97 -5.35
CA VAL A 12 -18.39 10.68 -5.93
C VAL A 12 -17.53 11.94 -6.04
N PHE A 13 -18.09 13.04 -6.53
CA PHE A 13 -17.34 14.25 -6.89
C PHE A 13 -17.51 15.41 -5.91
N GLY A 14 -18.20 15.21 -4.79
CA GLY A 14 -18.55 16.27 -3.83
C GLY A 14 -17.37 17.13 -3.40
N PHE A 15 -16.21 16.51 -3.15
CA PHE A 15 -14.97 17.24 -2.87
C PHE A 15 -14.48 18.10 -4.05
N CYS A 16 -14.39 17.53 -5.25
CA CYS A 16 -13.93 18.25 -6.44
C CYS A 16 -14.83 19.46 -6.76
N LEU A 17 -16.12 19.35 -6.46
CA LEU A 17 -17.10 20.42 -6.71
C LEU A 17 -16.90 21.67 -5.85
N LEU A 18 -16.02 21.63 -4.85
CA LEU A 18 -15.65 22.80 -4.06
C LEU A 18 -14.77 23.78 -4.85
N PHE A 19 -14.04 23.30 -5.86
CA PHE A 19 -13.11 24.13 -6.63
C PHE A 19 -13.17 23.92 -8.15
N GLU A 20 -13.95 22.94 -8.62
CA GLU A 20 -14.05 22.58 -10.04
C GLU A 20 -15.52 22.50 -10.49
N SER A 21 -15.82 22.95 -11.70
CA SER A 21 -17.15 22.81 -12.28
C SER A 21 -17.41 21.41 -12.82
N ARG A 22 -18.68 20.97 -12.89
CA ARG A 22 -19.06 19.70 -13.50
C ARG A 22 -18.55 19.52 -14.94
N LYS A 23 -18.49 20.60 -15.73
CA LYS A 23 -17.96 20.57 -17.10
C LYS A 23 -16.46 20.30 -17.12
N SER A 24 -15.71 20.92 -16.21
CA SER A 24 -14.26 20.69 -16.08
C SER A 24 -13.96 19.26 -15.61
N ILE A 25 -14.73 18.75 -14.63
CA ILE A 25 -14.62 17.36 -14.18
C ILE A 25 -14.84 16.39 -15.34
N ALA A 26 -15.89 16.61 -16.14
CA ALA A 26 -16.19 15.78 -17.30
C ALA A 26 -15.06 15.84 -18.34
N TRP A 27 -14.56 17.04 -18.63
CA TRP A 27 -13.48 17.25 -19.59
C TRP A 27 -12.18 16.57 -19.16
N ARG A 28 -11.75 16.71 -17.90
CA ARG A 28 -10.53 16.03 -17.44
C ARG A 28 -10.68 14.51 -17.41
N LEU A 29 -11.88 13.99 -17.11
CA LEU A 29 -12.11 12.55 -17.12
C LEU A 29 -12.04 12.02 -18.55
N GLU A 30 -12.65 12.70 -19.51
CA GLU A 30 -12.55 12.37 -20.93
C GLU A 30 -11.10 12.41 -21.41
N ASP A 31 -10.36 13.47 -21.08
CA ASP A 31 -8.93 13.61 -21.39
C ASP A 31 -8.10 12.44 -20.83
N ARG A 32 -8.33 12.03 -19.57
CA ARG A 32 -7.61 10.89 -18.97
C ARG A 32 -8.03 9.54 -19.54
N LEU A 33 -9.30 9.36 -19.92
CA LEU A 33 -9.75 8.13 -20.57
C LEU A 33 -9.20 7.96 -21.99
N MET A 34 -8.76 9.05 -22.63
CA MET A 34 -8.10 9.05 -23.93
C MET A 34 -6.56 8.90 -23.83
N ALA A 35 -6.01 8.72 -22.63
CA ALA A 35 -4.57 8.56 -22.43
C ALA A 35 -4.01 7.34 -23.17
N ALA A 36 -2.78 7.46 -23.66
CA ALA A 36 -2.15 6.39 -24.44
C ALA A 36 -1.75 5.19 -23.56
N ARG A 37 -1.61 4.01 -24.18
CA ARG A 37 -1.07 2.83 -23.51
C ARG A 37 0.35 3.13 -23.02
N GLY A 38 0.52 3.18 -21.70
CA GLY A 38 1.80 3.51 -21.04
C GLY A 38 1.81 4.87 -20.35
N GLU A 39 0.77 5.69 -20.52
CA GLU A 39 0.56 6.88 -19.70
C GLU A 39 -0.25 6.55 -18.46
N SER A 40 0.00 7.28 -17.37
CA SER A 40 -0.82 7.13 -16.15
C SER A 40 -2.19 7.81 -16.32
N LEU A 41 -3.20 7.18 -15.71
CA LEU A 41 -4.54 7.76 -15.56
C LEU A 41 -4.61 8.83 -14.45
N ASN A 42 -3.53 9.02 -13.68
CA ASN A 42 -3.44 10.10 -12.69
C ASN A 42 -3.51 11.47 -13.37
N TYR A 43 -4.40 12.33 -12.89
CA TYR A 43 -4.47 13.73 -13.30
C TYR A 43 -3.61 14.62 -12.40
N TRP A 44 -2.29 14.60 -12.63
CA TRP A 44 -1.32 15.35 -11.82
C TRP A 44 -1.44 16.89 -11.90
N ARG A 45 -2.28 17.40 -12.80
CA ARG A 45 -2.66 18.83 -12.86
C ARG A 45 -3.72 19.22 -11.83
N ALA A 46 -4.33 18.26 -11.12
CA ALA A 46 -5.22 18.54 -10.00
C ALA A 46 -4.48 19.30 -8.90
N PRO A 47 -5.09 20.30 -8.25
CA PRO A 47 -4.41 21.17 -7.27
C PRO A 47 -3.87 20.39 -6.05
N PHE A 48 -4.56 19.33 -5.66
CA PHE A 48 -4.21 18.50 -4.51
C PHE A 48 -3.79 17.10 -4.96
N THR A 49 -2.63 16.65 -4.52
CA THR A 49 -2.04 15.37 -4.98
C THR A 49 -2.15 14.26 -3.95
N ASN A 50 -2.18 14.57 -2.66
CA ASN A 50 -2.09 13.59 -1.57
C ASN A 50 -3.18 13.72 -0.52
N LEU A 51 -4.44 13.85 -0.96
CA LEU A 51 -5.58 14.03 -0.06
C LEU A 51 -5.85 12.78 0.76
N GLY A 52 -6.08 12.96 2.06
CA GLY A 52 -6.38 11.88 2.99
C GLY A 52 -5.31 10.80 3.06
N GLY A 53 -4.03 11.16 2.84
CA GLY A 53 -2.93 10.19 2.87
C GLY A 53 -2.70 9.46 1.54
N ALA A 54 -3.56 9.65 0.54
CA ALA A 54 -3.42 9.02 -0.77
C ALA A 54 -2.03 9.29 -1.40
N GLY A 55 -1.30 8.23 -1.70
CA GLY A 55 0.07 8.26 -2.22
C GLY A 55 1.16 8.49 -1.16
N TRP A 56 0.84 8.42 0.14
CA TRP A 56 1.78 8.49 1.26
C TRP A 56 1.88 7.20 2.09
N HIS A 57 0.96 6.25 1.91
CA HIS A 57 0.95 5.04 2.72
C HIS A 57 2.13 4.11 2.38
N TYR A 58 2.63 4.18 1.14
CA TYR A 58 3.69 3.30 0.63
C TYR A 58 4.81 4.07 -0.09
N PRO A 59 5.64 4.86 0.64
CA PRO A 59 6.64 5.75 0.03
C PRO A 59 7.75 5.00 -0.73
N ASN A 60 8.19 3.86 -0.19
CA ASN A 60 9.26 3.05 -0.78
C ASN A 60 8.79 2.22 -1.98
N ALA A 61 7.47 2.19 -2.22
CA ALA A 61 6.89 1.37 -3.24
C ALA A 61 6.93 2.06 -4.62
N THR A 62 7.32 3.34 -4.69
CA THR A 62 7.48 4.07 -5.95
C THR A 62 8.95 4.34 -6.31
N SER A 63 9.88 4.00 -5.42
CA SER A 63 11.31 4.22 -5.58
C SER A 63 12.02 2.92 -5.98
N HIS A 64 12.45 2.86 -7.24
CA HIS A 64 13.47 1.98 -7.81
C HIS A 64 13.61 0.55 -7.27
N SER A 65 13.23 -0.39 -8.15
CA SER A 65 13.62 -1.80 -8.15
C SER A 65 15.10 -2.01 -7.84
N ASP A 66 15.42 -2.52 -6.66
CA ASP A 66 16.71 -3.18 -6.43
C ASP A 66 16.57 -4.64 -6.88
N SER A 67 17.21 -4.95 -8.00
CA SER A 67 16.88 -6.05 -8.93
C SER A 67 17.40 -7.43 -8.51
N SER A 68 17.51 -7.74 -7.21
CA SER A 68 18.26 -8.92 -6.74
C SER A 68 17.44 -10.06 -6.13
N SER A 69 16.10 -10.01 -6.04
CA SER A 69 15.32 -11.19 -5.60
C SER A 69 13.88 -11.24 -6.15
N ARG A 70 13.73 -11.65 -7.41
CA ARG A 70 12.43 -11.75 -8.08
C ARG A 70 11.60 -12.95 -7.59
N SER A 71 10.64 -12.68 -6.70
CA SER A 71 9.49 -13.56 -6.45
C SER A 71 8.32 -13.18 -7.38
N SER A 72 7.29 -14.02 -7.56
CA SER A 72 6.09 -13.64 -8.34
C SER A 72 5.34 -12.41 -7.79
N PHE A 73 5.66 -11.94 -6.57
CA PHE A 73 5.18 -10.66 -6.02
C PHE A 73 5.96 -9.43 -6.53
N ASP A 74 7.02 -9.63 -7.32
CA ASP A 74 7.92 -8.59 -7.86
C ASP A 74 7.46 -8.07 -9.23
N ALA A 75 6.22 -8.38 -9.62
CA ALA A 75 5.58 -7.75 -10.77
C ALA A 75 5.41 -6.24 -10.49
N PRO A 76 5.61 -5.35 -11.48
CA PRO A 76 5.34 -3.94 -11.30
C PRO A 76 3.90 -3.76 -10.80
N TYR A 77 3.70 -2.86 -9.84
CA TYR A 77 2.40 -2.57 -9.25
C TYR A 77 1.99 -1.12 -9.49
N GLY A 78 0.69 -0.89 -9.50
CA GLY A 78 0.08 0.39 -9.76
C GLY A 78 0.57 0.98 -11.09
N ASN A 79 0.97 2.24 -11.03
CA ASN A 79 1.43 3.00 -12.19
C ASN A 79 2.94 2.88 -12.45
N GLN A 80 3.63 1.91 -11.86
CA GLN A 80 5.06 1.71 -12.12
C GLN A 80 5.34 1.45 -13.59
N GLY A 81 6.34 2.15 -14.14
CA GLY A 81 6.70 2.05 -15.56
C GLY A 81 5.78 2.84 -16.50
N THR A 82 4.77 3.54 -15.98
CA THR A 82 3.98 4.48 -16.79
C THR A 82 4.60 5.88 -16.77
N PHE A 83 4.33 6.64 -17.82
CA PHE A 83 4.71 8.04 -17.90
C PHE A 83 3.75 8.91 -17.08
N GLU A 84 4.28 9.60 -16.06
CA GLU A 84 3.53 10.47 -15.15
C GLU A 84 3.88 11.95 -15.38
N ALA A 85 3.41 12.50 -16.50
CA ALA A 85 3.57 13.92 -16.82
C ALA A 85 3.02 14.80 -15.68
N HIS A 86 3.76 15.86 -15.34
CA HIS A 86 3.39 16.84 -14.30
C HIS A 86 3.33 16.32 -12.86
N ARG A 87 3.74 15.07 -12.59
CA ARG A 87 3.91 14.59 -11.22
C ARG A 87 4.95 15.45 -10.50
N PRO A 88 4.62 16.05 -9.34
CA PRO A 88 5.62 16.76 -8.54
C PRO A 88 6.75 15.81 -8.12
N GLN A 89 8.00 16.27 -8.21
CA GLN A 89 9.16 15.49 -7.75
C GLN A 89 9.14 15.28 -6.23
N HIS A 90 8.61 16.26 -5.50
CA HIS A 90 8.44 16.21 -4.05
C HIS A 90 6.95 16.15 -3.71
N ASN A 91 6.60 15.24 -2.80
CA ASN A 91 5.24 15.06 -2.30
C ASN A 91 4.87 16.17 -1.29
N THR A 92 4.65 17.39 -1.78
CA THR A 92 4.23 18.55 -0.97
C THR A 92 2.73 18.55 -0.65
N GLY A 93 1.96 17.67 -1.28
CA GLY A 93 0.49 17.65 -1.23
C GLY A 93 -0.18 18.53 -2.29
N TYR A 94 0.57 19.41 -2.95
CA TYR A 94 0.07 20.31 -3.98
C TYR A 94 0.80 20.07 -5.31
N SER A 95 0.12 20.31 -6.43
CA SER A 95 0.76 20.31 -7.74
C SER A 95 1.43 21.66 -8.04
N MET A 96 1.74 21.95 -9.30
CA MET A 96 2.39 23.21 -9.68
C MET A 96 1.34 24.31 -9.91
N GLY A 97 1.39 25.37 -9.10
CA GLY A 97 0.49 26.53 -9.21
C GLY A 97 0.73 27.40 -10.45
N PRO A 98 0.01 28.52 -10.61
CA PRO A 98 -0.80 29.22 -9.60
C PRO A 98 -2.22 28.67 -9.39
N TRP A 99 -2.78 28.88 -8.19
CA TRP A 99 -4.12 28.45 -7.79
C TRP A 99 -5.12 29.60 -7.78
N TRP A 100 -6.37 29.30 -8.14
CA TRP A 100 -7.48 30.24 -8.03
C TRP A 100 -8.07 30.25 -6.62
N ASP A 101 -8.81 31.31 -6.27
CA ASP A 101 -9.30 31.56 -4.92
C ASP A 101 -10.09 30.38 -4.33
N SER A 102 -10.91 29.68 -5.13
CA SER A 102 -11.69 28.55 -4.61
C SER A 102 -10.82 27.34 -4.21
N VAL A 103 -9.64 27.16 -4.82
CA VAL A 103 -8.68 26.12 -4.39
C VAL A 103 -8.08 26.51 -3.06
N ILE A 104 -7.69 27.78 -2.90
CA ILE A 104 -7.13 28.31 -1.66
C ILE A 104 -8.15 28.20 -0.52
N GLU A 105 -9.38 28.66 -0.76
CA GLU A 105 -10.49 28.55 0.19
C GLU A 105 -10.76 27.10 0.59
N THR A 106 -10.75 26.17 -0.38
CA THR A 106 -10.91 24.73 -0.10
C THR A 106 -9.77 24.21 0.79
N ALA A 107 -8.52 24.60 0.50
CA ALA A 107 -7.36 24.20 1.28
C ALA A 107 -7.44 24.71 2.72
N GLU A 108 -7.84 25.97 2.91
CA GLU A 108 -7.91 26.61 4.22
C GLU A 108 -9.10 26.13 5.06
N CYS A 109 -10.27 25.95 4.43
CA CYS A 109 -11.52 25.69 5.15
C CYS A 109 -11.90 24.20 5.27
N ARG A 110 -11.29 23.33 4.46
CA ARG A 110 -11.73 21.93 4.31
C ARG A 110 -10.62 20.91 4.46
N MET A 111 -9.37 21.34 4.67
CA MET A 111 -8.21 20.46 4.80
C MET A 111 -7.42 20.73 6.09
N GLY A 112 -6.90 19.66 6.69
CA GLY A 112 -6.06 19.69 7.89
C GLY A 112 -4.56 19.74 7.59
N ARG A 113 -3.74 19.75 8.66
CA ARG A 113 -2.27 19.87 8.60
C ARG A 113 -1.52 18.75 7.85
N LYS A 114 -2.20 17.64 7.53
CA LYS A 114 -1.65 16.49 6.79
C LYS A 114 -2.49 16.15 5.56
N MET A 115 -3.05 17.14 4.88
CA MET A 115 -3.93 16.93 3.71
C MET A 115 -5.17 16.08 4.02
N GLN A 116 -5.51 15.90 5.30
CA GLN A 116 -6.69 15.18 5.75
C GLN A 116 -7.92 16.02 5.44
N LEU A 117 -8.90 15.40 4.80
CA LEU A 117 -10.17 16.05 4.48
C LEU A 117 -11.01 16.19 5.75
N ILE A 118 -11.54 17.38 5.99
CA ILE A 118 -12.47 17.69 7.09
C ILE A 118 -13.90 17.87 6.52
N PHE A 119 -14.08 17.65 5.21
CA PHE A 119 -15.37 17.79 4.54
C PHE A 119 -16.30 16.60 4.89
N PRO A 120 -17.51 16.84 5.40
CA PRO A 120 -18.44 15.77 5.78
C PRO A 120 -18.71 14.79 4.62
N GLY A 121 -18.68 13.49 4.93
CA GLY A 121 -18.79 12.41 3.93
C GLY A 121 -17.46 12.06 3.23
N PHE A 122 -16.51 13.00 3.18
CA PHE A 122 -15.19 12.81 2.58
C PHE A 122 -14.05 12.85 3.60
N ALA A 123 -14.37 12.91 4.89
CA ALA A 123 -13.36 12.95 5.94
C ALA A 123 -12.72 11.57 6.16
N GLY A 124 -11.42 11.51 6.43
CA GLY A 124 -10.70 10.27 6.73
C GLY A 124 -9.52 10.01 5.81
N GLU A 125 -9.07 8.76 5.80
CA GLU A 125 -7.94 8.28 5.00
C GLU A 125 -8.42 7.55 3.75
N PHE A 126 -7.63 7.63 2.68
CA PHE A 126 -7.95 7.07 1.38
C PHE A 126 -6.74 6.42 0.75
N LEU A 127 -6.97 5.24 0.17
CA LEU A 127 -6.03 4.53 -0.68
C LEU A 127 -6.27 4.97 -2.13
N ASP A 128 -5.22 5.43 -2.81
CA ASP A 128 -5.31 5.61 -4.26
C ASP A 128 -5.21 4.30 -5.04
N THR A 129 -5.47 4.34 -6.34
CA THR A 129 -5.41 3.17 -7.23
C THR A 129 -4.11 2.37 -7.12
N GLY A 130 -2.96 3.02 -6.89
CA GLY A 130 -1.69 2.31 -6.74
C GLY A 130 -1.57 1.64 -5.37
N GLU A 131 -2.04 2.31 -4.32
CA GLU A 131 -2.02 1.80 -2.96
C GLU A 131 -3.01 0.66 -2.72
N ILE A 132 -4.16 0.65 -3.42
CA ILE A 132 -5.11 -0.47 -3.39
C ILE A 132 -4.42 -1.78 -3.78
N GLU A 133 -3.60 -1.78 -4.83
CA GLU A 133 -2.90 -2.98 -5.28
C GLU A 133 -1.88 -3.47 -4.25
N ILE A 134 -1.13 -2.53 -3.64
CA ILE A 134 -0.16 -2.86 -2.60
C ILE A 134 -0.86 -3.43 -1.38
N TYR A 135 -1.93 -2.76 -0.93
CA TYR A 135 -2.76 -3.17 0.19
C TYR A 135 -3.34 -4.58 0.03
N MET A 136 -3.73 -4.95 -1.19
CA MET A 136 -4.20 -6.28 -1.54
C MET A 136 -3.06 -7.31 -1.56
N ARG A 137 -1.89 -6.96 -2.12
CA ARG A 137 -0.72 -7.84 -2.12
C ARG A 137 -0.23 -8.15 -0.73
N ASP A 138 -0.28 -7.18 0.17
CA ASP A 138 0.10 -7.37 1.57
C ASP A 138 -0.76 -8.43 2.25
N ARG A 139 -1.99 -8.67 1.76
CA ARG A 139 -2.91 -9.74 2.22
C ARG A 139 -2.83 -11.02 1.39
N GLY A 140 -1.84 -11.14 0.52
CA GLY A 140 -1.63 -12.32 -0.33
C GLY A 140 -2.50 -12.35 -1.58
N ILE A 141 -3.12 -11.23 -1.97
CA ILE A 141 -4.00 -11.12 -3.13
C ILE A 141 -3.26 -10.43 -4.28
N TYR A 142 -3.15 -11.10 -5.42
CA TYR A 142 -2.55 -10.56 -6.64
C TYR A 142 -3.47 -10.86 -7.84
N ILE A 143 -3.89 -9.82 -8.56
CA ILE A 143 -4.78 -9.94 -9.71
C ILE A 143 -3.95 -9.80 -11.00
N PRO A 144 -3.76 -10.88 -11.77
CA PRO A 144 -3.03 -10.81 -13.02
C PRO A 144 -3.94 -10.33 -14.13
N GLY A 145 -3.51 -9.32 -14.90
CA GLY A 145 -4.06 -8.96 -16.20
C GLY A 145 -5.58 -9.16 -16.37
N ASN A 146 -5.99 -9.56 -17.55
CA ASN A 146 -7.25 -10.19 -17.96
C ASN A 146 -7.82 -11.37 -17.11
N ALA A 147 -7.75 -11.41 -15.78
CA ALA A 147 -8.33 -12.49 -14.99
C ALA A 147 -9.76 -12.18 -14.50
N ASP A 148 -10.67 -13.15 -14.65
CA ASP A 148 -12.02 -13.07 -14.08
C ASP A 148 -12.08 -13.63 -12.65
N TYR A 149 -11.24 -14.63 -12.35
CA TYR A 149 -11.17 -15.29 -11.04
C TYR A 149 -9.73 -15.48 -10.60
N VAL A 150 -9.46 -15.29 -9.31
CA VAL A 150 -8.12 -15.40 -8.71
C VAL A 150 -8.17 -16.29 -7.47
N LYS A 151 -7.24 -17.25 -7.37
CA LYS A 151 -7.02 -17.99 -6.12
C LYS A 151 -5.97 -17.29 -5.27
N ALA A 152 -6.29 -16.97 -4.02
CA ALA A 152 -5.38 -16.30 -3.09
C ALA A 152 -5.29 -17.06 -1.76
N GLN A 153 -4.15 -16.96 -1.09
CA GLN A 153 -4.00 -17.39 0.30
C GLN A 153 -4.01 -16.15 1.18
N VAL A 154 -5.05 -16.05 2.00
CA VAL A 154 -5.30 -14.88 2.85
C VAL A 154 -5.26 -15.29 4.32
N ASP A 155 -4.84 -14.38 5.20
CA ASP A 155 -5.03 -14.54 6.64
C ASP A 155 -6.34 -13.87 7.06
N LEU A 156 -7.25 -14.60 7.72
CA LEU A 156 -8.53 -14.04 8.16
C LEU A 156 -8.36 -12.95 9.22
N ASP A 157 -7.26 -12.99 9.97
CA ASP A 157 -6.96 -12.00 11.00
C ASP A 157 -6.63 -10.62 10.38
N ASP A 158 -6.20 -10.56 9.11
CA ASP A 158 -5.86 -9.33 8.38
C ASP A 158 -7.10 -8.48 7.99
N PHE A 159 -8.31 -9.03 8.15
CA PHE A 159 -9.58 -8.37 7.79
C PHE A 159 -10.42 -7.97 9.01
N ASN A 160 -9.98 -8.30 10.23
CA ASN A 160 -10.85 -8.26 11.41
C ASN A 160 -10.49 -7.15 12.43
N GLY A 161 -9.87 -6.04 11.99
CA GLY A 161 -9.41 -4.97 12.89
C GLY A 161 -9.37 -3.58 12.27
N ALA A 162 -9.22 -2.56 13.14
CA ALA A 162 -8.90 -1.20 12.72
C ALA A 162 -7.53 -1.21 12.02
N VAL A 163 -7.55 -0.97 10.71
CA VAL A 163 -6.37 -1.05 9.84
C VAL A 163 -5.40 0.06 10.22
N ASP A 164 -4.28 -0.29 10.86
CA ASP A 164 -3.15 0.64 10.97
C ASP A 164 -2.37 0.62 9.67
N ILE A 165 -2.76 1.49 8.73
CA ILE A 165 -2.13 1.62 7.43
C ILE A 165 -0.64 2.00 7.58
N PHE A 166 -0.24 2.62 8.69
CA PHE A 166 1.15 3.00 8.98
C PHE A 166 1.97 1.86 9.62
N ALA A 167 1.35 0.74 10.03
CA ALA A 167 2.04 -0.40 10.64
C ALA A 167 2.84 -1.26 9.63
N HIS A 168 2.76 -0.97 8.33
CA HIS A 168 3.53 -1.66 7.28
C HIS A 168 5.05 -1.45 7.38
N ASN A 169 5.51 -0.58 8.28
CA ASN A 169 6.93 -0.47 8.66
C ASN A 169 7.37 -1.48 9.72
N LYS A 170 6.49 -2.33 10.24
CA LYS A 170 6.93 -3.42 11.13
C LYS A 170 7.55 -4.51 10.28
N PRO A 171 8.83 -4.89 10.48
CA PRO A 171 9.39 -6.05 9.80
C PRO A 171 8.50 -7.25 10.13
N ARG A 172 7.83 -7.80 9.11
CA ARG A 172 7.18 -9.11 9.22
C ARG A 172 8.29 -10.07 9.61
N ASP A 173 8.19 -10.68 10.79
CA ASP A 173 9.12 -11.69 11.30
C ASP A 173 9.15 -12.88 10.34
N THR A 174 9.90 -12.78 9.25
CA THR A 174 10.45 -13.95 8.58
C THR A 174 11.48 -14.50 9.55
N GLY A 175 11.09 -15.56 10.28
CA GLY A 175 11.92 -16.21 11.28
C GLY A 175 13.35 -16.49 10.80
N PRO A 176 14.29 -16.74 11.73
CA PRO A 176 15.72 -16.78 11.42
C PRO A 176 16.00 -17.83 10.35
N ARG A 177 16.37 -17.37 9.14
CA ARG A 177 16.92 -18.23 8.10
C ARG A 177 18.26 -18.76 8.62
N LEU A 178 18.31 -20.04 8.97
CA LEU A 178 19.55 -20.78 9.14
C LEU A 178 20.24 -20.85 7.77
N ILE A 179 21.14 -19.91 7.50
CA ILE A 179 22.04 -19.97 6.35
C ILE A 179 23.15 -20.97 6.72
N SER A 180 22.99 -22.21 6.26
CA SER A 180 24.12 -23.11 6.06
C SER A 180 25.08 -22.48 5.05
N GLY A 181 26.35 -22.31 5.42
CA GLY A 181 27.40 -21.78 4.55
C GLY A 181 27.60 -22.60 3.27
N PRO A 182 28.42 -22.09 2.33
CA PRO A 182 29.82 -22.49 2.40
C PRO A 182 30.84 -21.37 2.06
N ASN A 183 32.02 -21.54 2.65
CA ASN A 183 33.34 -20.97 2.34
C ASN A 183 33.46 -20.05 1.12
N THR A 184 33.92 -18.81 1.35
CA THR A 184 34.87 -18.11 0.47
C THR A 184 35.54 -16.97 1.27
N GLY A 185 36.87 -16.91 1.21
CA GLY A 185 37.72 -16.16 2.15
C GLY A 185 37.59 -14.62 2.10
N PRO A 186 38.17 -13.92 3.09
CA PRO A 186 38.08 -12.46 3.15
C PRO A 186 39.06 -11.83 2.14
N PRO A 187 38.64 -10.83 1.34
CA PRO A 187 39.58 -10.03 0.58
C PRO A 187 40.33 -9.07 1.51
N LEU A 188 41.61 -9.00 1.24
CA LEU A 188 42.62 -8.16 1.85
C LEU A 188 42.22 -6.68 1.79
N PHE A 189 42.19 -6.01 2.94
CA PHE A 189 42.47 -4.59 3.01
C PHE A 189 43.83 -4.40 3.67
N ARG A 190 44.78 -3.97 2.85
CA ARG A 190 46.11 -3.51 3.21
C ARG A 190 46.01 -2.00 3.30
N ASP A 191 46.18 -1.45 4.50
CA ASP A 191 46.92 -0.21 4.69
C ASP A 191 47.58 -0.24 6.06
N GLY A 192 48.89 -0.09 6.02
CA GLY A 192 49.79 -0.38 7.12
C GLY A 192 49.98 0.81 8.04
N SER A 193 50.03 0.52 9.34
CA SER A 193 51.09 1.00 10.23
C SER A 193 50.88 0.39 11.62
N ALA A 194 51.61 -0.68 11.91
CA ALA A 194 51.92 -1.09 13.28
C ALA A 194 53.24 -1.88 13.27
N PRO A 195 54.31 -1.38 13.88
CA PRO A 195 55.45 -2.19 14.22
C PRO A 195 55.19 -2.90 15.56
N GLY A 196 55.47 -4.20 15.58
CA GLY A 196 55.81 -4.95 16.79
C GLY A 196 54.65 -5.24 17.74
N ALA A 197 54.16 -6.48 17.69
CA ALA A 197 53.92 -7.16 18.96
C ALA A 197 55.28 -7.24 19.70
N PRO A 198 55.30 -7.25 21.04
CA PRO A 198 55.10 -8.56 21.64
C PRO A 198 54.41 -8.54 23.03
N ASP A 199 54.29 -9.74 23.60
CA ASP A 199 54.22 -10.04 25.04
C ASP A 199 52.85 -10.07 25.74
N THR A 200 52.35 -11.31 25.85
CA THR A 200 51.94 -11.99 27.09
C THR A 200 51.41 -11.18 28.29
N ASN A 201 50.26 -11.67 28.78
CA ASN A 201 49.71 -11.51 30.13
C ASN A 201 49.08 -10.17 30.48
N SER A 202 47.74 -10.08 30.36
CA SER A 202 46.93 -9.55 31.46
C SER A 202 45.45 -9.93 31.37
N ILE A 203 44.99 -10.37 32.55
CA ILE A 203 43.65 -10.74 33.00
C ILE A 203 42.67 -9.56 32.89
N PHE A 204 41.53 -9.73 32.22
CA PHE A 204 40.27 -9.06 32.57
C PHE A 204 39.06 -9.93 32.17
N PRO A 205 38.21 -10.35 33.13
CA PRO A 205 36.99 -11.08 32.84
C PRO A 205 35.82 -10.08 32.71
N TYR A 206 35.42 -9.74 31.49
CA TYR A 206 34.09 -9.16 31.28
C TYR A 206 33.11 -10.30 30.98
N ILE A 207 32.61 -10.91 32.05
CA ILE A 207 31.41 -11.75 32.02
C ILE A 207 30.23 -10.82 31.75
N CYS A 208 29.74 -10.80 30.52
CA CYS A 208 28.43 -10.24 30.22
C CYS A 208 27.37 -11.14 30.87
N PRO A 209 26.48 -10.63 31.74
CA PRO A 209 25.40 -11.45 32.28
C PRO A 209 24.49 -11.89 31.13
N ALA A 210 24.30 -13.20 31.00
CA ALA A 210 23.35 -13.77 30.05
C ALA A 210 21.94 -13.27 30.41
N ILE A 211 21.44 -12.30 29.63
CA ILE A 211 20.03 -11.96 29.64
C ILE A 211 19.31 -13.23 29.19
N PRO A 212 18.40 -13.81 29.99
CA PRO A 212 17.60 -14.94 29.54
C PRO A 212 16.85 -14.50 28.30
N THR A 213 17.17 -15.12 27.16
CA THR A 213 16.44 -14.98 25.92
C THR A 213 15.05 -15.56 26.14
N GLN A 214 14.13 -14.75 26.69
CA GLN A 214 12.72 -15.05 26.60
C GLN A 214 12.42 -15.15 25.11
N ARG A 215 12.16 -16.38 24.63
CA ARG A 215 11.60 -16.57 23.30
C ARG A 215 10.36 -15.68 23.25
N PRO A 216 10.21 -14.81 22.25
CA PRO A 216 8.94 -14.16 22.03
C PRO A 216 7.86 -15.25 21.98
N PRO A 217 6.69 -15.02 22.59
CA PRO A 217 5.59 -15.97 22.52
C PRO A 217 5.38 -16.35 21.05
N PRO A 218 5.09 -17.65 20.75
CA PRO A 218 4.82 -18.04 19.38
C PRO A 218 3.73 -17.11 18.82
N PRO A 219 3.89 -16.61 17.59
CA PRO A 219 2.87 -15.76 16.98
C PRO A 219 1.53 -16.50 17.03
N PRO A 220 0.41 -15.79 17.25
CA PRO A 220 -0.90 -16.40 17.22
C PRO A 220 -1.05 -17.22 15.92
N PRO A 221 -1.73 -18.37 15.98
CA PRO A 221 -1.88 -19.22 14.81
C PRO A 221 -2.65 -18.47 13.71
N SER A 222 -1.92 -17.99 12.70
CA SER A 222 -2.47 -17.35 11.49
C SER A 222 -3.54 -18.25 10.88
N ARG A 223 -4.77 -17.76 10.73
CA ARG A 223 -5.89 -18.51 10.15
C ARG A 223 -5.84 -18.39 8.63
N LYS A 224 -4.77 -18.94 8.05
CA LYS A 224 -4.56 -18.95 6.61
C LYS A 224 -5.66 -19.76 5.90
N MET A 225 -6.21 -19.16 4.86
CA MET A 225 -7.30 -19.73 4.09
C MET A 225 -7.05 -19.52 2.60
N THR A 226 -7.35 -20.55 1.81
CA THR A 226 -7.39 -20.41 0.35
C THR A 226 -8.78 -19.94 -0.04
N VAL A 227 -8.85 -18.88 -0.83
CA VAL A 227 -10.09 -18.28 -1.31
C VAL A 227 -10.04 -18.09 -2.81
N ASP A 228 -11.22 -18.14 -3.43
CA ASP A 228 -11.43 -17.72 -4.81
C ASP A 228 -12.02 -16.31 -4.80
N ILE A 229 -11.51 -15.41 -5.62
CA ILE A 229 -11.92 -14.01 -5.70
C ILE A 229 -12.52 -13.78 -7.08
N ASP A 230 -13.75 -13.27 -7.12
CA ASP A 230 -14.40 -12.79 -8.33
C ASP A 230 -13.97 -11.35 -8.62
N VAL A 231 -13.20 -11.16 -9.69
CA VAL A 231 -12.62 -9.86 -10.04
C VAL A 231 -13.69 -8.88 -10.52
N THR A 232 -14.77 -9.37 -11.13
CA THR A 232 -15.88 -8.53 -11.60
C THR A 232 -16.64 -7.94 -10.42
N VAL A 233 -17.03 -8.79 -9.46
CA VAL A 233 -17.71 -8.36 -8.23
C VAL A 233 -16.84 -7.39 -7.44
N LEU A 234 -15.53 -7.68 -7.33
CA LEU A 234 -14.59 -6.80 -6.66
C LEU A 234 -14.51 -5.42 -7.33
N ALA A 235 -14.37 -5.37 -8.65
CA ALA A 235 -14.29 -4.12 -9.40
C ALA A 235 -15.57 -3.28 -9.28
N GLU A 236 -16.74 -3.92 -9.35
CA GLU A 236 -18.03 -3.26 -9.16
C GLU A 236 -18.17 -2.66 -7.76
N GLU A 237 -17.79 -3.42 -6.72
CA GLU A 237 -17.89 -2.97 -5.34
C GLU A 237 -16.90 -1.84 -5.05
N ILE A 238 -15.64 -1.94 -5.51
CA ILE A 238 -14.65 -0.85 -5.41
C ILE A 238 -15.18 0.41 -6.09
N CYS A 239 -15.72 0.30 -7.31
CA CYS A 239 -16.28 1.44 -8.03
C CYS A 239 -17.49 2.06 -7.33
N SER A 240 -18.26 1.27 -6.57
CA SER A 240 -19.43 1.74 -5.85
C SER A 240 -19.11 2.60 -4.61
N HIS A 241 -17.94 2.40 -4.00
CA HIS A 241 -17.46 3.15 -2.83
C HIS A 241 -16.36 4.18 -3.15
N ALA A 242 -15.83 4.16 -4.38
CA ALA A 242 -14.78 5.09 -4.80
C ALA A 242 -15.27 6.55 -4.84
N VAL A 243 -14.42 7.45 -4.38
CA VAL A 243 -14.61 8.91 -4.45
C VAL A 243 -13.51 9.55 -5.29
N CYS A 244 -13.81 10.71 -5.89
CA CYS A 244 -12.85 11.44 -6.69
C CYS A 244 -12.11 12.49 -5.86
N LEU A 245 -10.79 12.32 -5.71
CA LEU A 245 -9.90 13.26 -5.03
C LEU A 245 -9.29 14.31 -5.99
N GLY A 246 -9.80 14.42 -7.21
CA GLY A 246 -9.25 15.31 -8.25
C GLY A 246 -8.14 14.63 -9.05
N ARG A 247 -7.04 14.24 -8.41
CA ARG A 247 -5.92 13.52 -9.07
C ARG A 247 -6.34 12.13 -9.56
N THR A 248 -6.99 11.37 -8.68
CA THR A 248 -7.23 9.93 -8.87
C THR A 248 -8.50 9.52 -8.11
N PRO A 249 -9.23 8.48 -8.53
CA PRO A 249 -10.20 7.83 -7.66
C PRO A 249 -9.49 7.23 -6.44
N ALA A 250 -10.20 7.20 -5.31
CA ALA A 250 -9.68 6.63 -4.08
C ALA A 250 -10.79 5.95 -3.28
N ILE A 251 -10.42 4.98 -2.47
CA ILE A 251 -11.33 4.20 -1.63
C ILE A 251 -10.84 4.19 -0.20
N ARG A 252 -11.76 4.08 0.76
CA ARG A 252 -11.40 3.89 2.16
C ARG A 252 -10.95 2.45 2.40
N PRO A 253 -9.93 2.19 3.24
CA PRO A 253 -9.49 0.84 3.56
C PRO A 253 -10.63 -0.06 4.04
N GLU A 254 -11.52 0.46 4.90
CA GLU A 254 -12.65 -0.30 5.42
C GLU A 254 -13.67 -0.69 4.34
N ASP A 255 -13.80 0.10 3.28
CA ASP A 255 -14.70 -0.20 2.17
C ASP A 255 -14.04 -1.15 1.17
N LEU A 256 -12.71 -1.09 1.03
CA LEU A 256 -11.94 -2.09 0.30
C LEU A 256 -12.01 -3.46 0.97
N ASP A 257 -11.89 -3.53 2.30
CA ASP A 257 -12.03 -4.79 3.04
C ASP A 257 -13.42 -5.41 2.86
N LYS A 258 -14.49 -4.58 2.89
CA LYS A 258 -15.86 -5.04 2.57
C LYS A 258 -15.98 -5.53 1.14
N ALA A 259 -15.35 -4.85 0.19
CA ALA A 259 -15.34 -5.25 -1.22
C ALA A 259 -14.65 -6.61 -1.41
N LEU A 260 -13.53 -6.82 -0.72
CA LEU A 260 -12.82 -8.10 -0.72
C LEU A 260 -13.67 -9.21 -0.08
N ASP A 261 -14.27 -8.96 1.09
CA ASP A 261 -15.11 -9.96 1.77
C ASP A 261 -16.29 -10.40 0.89
N LYS A 262 -16.91 -9.45 0.17
CA LYS A 262 -18.01 -9.72 -0.77
C LYS A 262 -17.57 -10.48 -2.02
N ALA A 263 -16.37 -10.20 -2.54
CA ALA A 263 -15.82 -10.85 -3.72
C ALA A 263 -15.24 -12.25 -3.43
N MET A 264 -14.92 -12.55 -2.17
CA MET A 264 -14.30 -13.81 -1.74
C MET A 264 -15.33 -14.93 -1.55
N PHE A 265 -15.21 -15.98 -2.36
CA PHE A 265 -16.00 -17.22 -2.28
C PHE A 265 -15.09 -18.46 -2.16
N ASN A 266 -15.68 -19.65 -1.99
CA ASN A 266 -14.96 -20.92 -1.81
C ASN A 266 -13.87 -20.87 -0.73
N ARG A 267 -14.27 -20.53 0.49
CA ARG A 267 -13.40 -20.37 1.66
C ARG A 267 -12.92 -21.72 2.20
N ILE A 268 -11.70 -22.14 1.85
CA ILE A 268 -11.12 -23.44 2.23
C ILE A 268 -9.98 -23.25 3.24
N PRO A 269 -10.11 -23.72 4.49
CA PRO A 269 -9.03 -23.63 5.48
C PRO A 269 -7.75 -24.28 4.95
N THR A 270 -6.62 -23.57 4.99
CA THR A 270 -5.34 -24.22 4.70
C THR A 270 -4.92 -25.01 5.92
N TYR A 271 -4.87 -26.33 5.79
CA TYR A 271 -4.42 -27.18 6.89
C TYR A 271 -2.91 -27.01 7.06
N ASN A 272 -2.49 -26.42 8.19
CA ASN A 272 -1.08 -26.33 8.52
C ASN A 272 -0.66 -27.64 9.21
N PRO A 273 0.20 -28.48 8.60
CA PRO A 273 0.57 -29.79 9.15
C PRO A 273 1.32 -29.71 10.49
N PHE A 274 1.69 -28.52 10.95
CA PHE A 274 2.33 -28.27 12.24
C PHE A 274 1.36 -27.89 13.38
N MET A 275 0.03 -27.83 13.14
CA MET A 275 -0.91 -27.70 14.25
C MET A 275 -1.09 -29.07 14.93
N PRO A 276 -0.83 -29.18 16.25
CA PRO A 276 -1.15 -30.39 16.97
C PRO A 276 -2.67 -30.61 16.90
N PHE A 277 -3.06 -31.83 16.49
CA PHE A 277 -4.45 -32.26 16.53
C PHE A 277 -5.06 -31.94 17.90
N PRO A 278 -6.26 -31.34 17.97
CA PRO A 278 -6.94 -31.21 19.25
C PRO A 278 -7.19 -32.63 19.77
N GLN A 279 -6.56 -32.98 20.89
CA GLN A 279 -6.85 -34.24 21.57
C GLN A 279 -8.33 -34.24 21.94
N MET A 280 -9.10 -35.11 21.30
CA MET A 280 -10.47 -35.42 21.71
C MET A 280 -10.40 -35.95 23.15
N ARG A 281 -11.08 -35.26 24.06
CA ARG A 281 -11.38 -35.75 25.41
C ARG A 281 -12.64 -36.59 25.37
#